data_AF-A0A7S0N4Y9-F1
#
_entry.id   AF-A0A7S0N4Y9-F1
#
_cell.length_a   1.000
_cell.length_b   1.000
_cell.length_c   1.000
_cell.angle_alpha   90.00
_cell.angle_beta   90.00
_cell.angle_gamma   90.00
#
_symmetry.space_group_name_H-M   'P 1'
#
loop_
_entity.id
_entity.type
_entity.pdbx_description
1 polymer ?
#
loop_
_entity_poly.entity_id
_entity_poly.type
_entity_poly.pdbx_seq_one_letter_code
_entity_poly.pdbx_strand_id
1 'polypeptide(L)'
;FDVFVDPATGEVFKYNVSLADPDASRCEIFGETLTGAVQRERTAFGVRVFDTFGNSYAQGGVELVVDYTQVGVDSLDLQQAIASMELRDSGVTKSDFNTYEVFFTPPSFERLYQIHVQVFLRDTAADVLTPVPGNFTLTVFGASGGANAQTSIIVGADGVKLAGKPAVNEISAHAGDSVTIFVQARDVTGLATDTDATAAPLTPEWLVADVLPLATDAPTNPVSISLTDTPGRLAVAFAATRAQKYYIRMWGEGGAEVIGGNWPARDGLAGEVVVEVAPALESSPLTAEVDPIETRVLSGVRQSFRVVSRDVHGNLQEYYPARGPDAYVGALLPVAGFCEECEEVALQREDNRDGSYVMRYTAVKMGTYLMQVTLDRIGLAAVPTDLQVVMRAGPVFASAC
;
A
#
# COMPACT_ATOMS: atom_id res chain seq x y z
N PHE A 1 64.01 -21.14 13.10
CA PHE A 1 65.29 -21.26 13.80
C PHE A 1 66.04 -19.98 13.56
N ASP A 2 66.17 -19.16 14.58
CA ASP A 2 67.03 -17.99 14.48
C ASP A 2 68.47 -18.44 14.72
N VAL A 3 69.35 -17.98 13.83
CA VAL A 3 70.76 -18.33 13.84
C VAL A 3 71.49 -17.20 14.54
N PHE A 4 72.03 -17.49 15.71
CA PHE A 4 72.88 -16.55 16.43
C PHE A 4 74.33 -16.95 16.23
N VAL A 5 75.15 -15.99 15.79
CA VAL A 5 76.60 -16.16 15.69
C VAL A 5 77.21 -15.45 16.88
N ASP A 6 77.98 -16.16 17.69
CA ASP A 6 78.75 -15.51 18.74
C ASP A 6 79.81 -14.61 18.09
N PRO A 7 79.76 -13.29 18.29
CA PRO A 7 80.65 -12.34 17.62
C PRO A 7 82.11 -12.49 18.05
N ALA A 8 82.40 -13.14 19.18
CA ALA A 8 83.76 -13.35 19.67
C ALA A 8 84.42 -14.60 19.09
N THR A 9 83.64 -15.64 18.78
CA THR A 9 84.15 -16.97 18.40
C THR A 9 83.77 -17.38 16.98
N GLY A 10 82.76 -16.75 16.39
CA GLY A 10 82.19 -17.14 15.10
C GLY A 10 81.36 -18.43 15.15
N GLU A 11 81.14 -18.99 16.34
CA GLU A 11 80.36 -20.22 16.50
C GLU A 11 78.86 -19.96 16.26
N VAL A 12 78.24 -20.85 15.50
CA VAL A 12 76.81 -20.78 15.16
C VAL A 12 76.01 -21.58 16.17
N PHE A 13 75.18 -20.88 16.95
CA PHE A 13 74.22 -21.51 17.85
C PHE A 13 72.84 -21.56 17.21
N LYS A 14 72.21 -22.72 17.29
CA LYS A 14 70.80 -22.91 16.93
C LYS A 14 69.98 -22.97 18.20
N TYR A 15 69.15 -21.96 18.44
CA TYR A 15 68.16 -21.99 19.51
C TYR A 15 66.77 -22.25 18.93
N ASN A 16 65.99 -23.05 19.65
CA ASN A 16 64.55 -23.15 19.46
C ASN A 16 63.89 -22.12 20.35
N VAL A 17 63.54 -20.98 19.77
CA VAL A 17 62.63 -20.04 20.42
C VAL A 17 61.23 -20.63 20.28
N SER A 18 60.67 -21.09 21.40
CA SER A 18 59.27 -21.45 21.49
C SER A 18 58.45 -20.22 21.85
N LEU A 19 57.23 -20.15 21.34
CA LEU A 19 56.27 -19.15 21.80
C LEU A 19 55.89 -19.45 23.25
N ALA A 20 55.63 -18.41 24.03
CA ALA A 20 55.02 -18.58 25.34
C ALA A 20 53.55 -18.98 25.20
N ASP A 21 52.91 -19.34 26.31
CA ASP A 21 51.49 -19.68 26.31
C ASP A 21 50.64 -18.48 25.85
N PRO A 22 49.52 -18.75 25.15
CA PRO A 22 48.61 -17.70 24.68
C PRO A 22 47.99 -16.98 25.87
N ASP A 23 47.91 -15.65 25.81
CA ASP A 23 47.42 -14.77 26.88
C ASP A 23 46.18 -14.00 26.41
N ALA A 24 45.02 -14.39 26.94
CA ALA A 24 43.74 -13.77 26.60
C ALA A 24 43.74 -12.26 26.82
N SER A 25 44.45 -11.76 27.84
CA SER A 25 44.48 -10.32 28.18
C SER A 25 45.22 -9.47 27.14
N ARG A 26 46.00 -10.10 26.25
CA ARG A 26 46.72 -9.46 25.15
C ARG A 26 46.04 -9.64 23.81
N CYS A 27 45.00 -10.47 23.74
CA CYS A 27 44.24 -10.72 22.51
C CYS A 27 43.41 -9.49 22.12
N GLU A 28 43.12 -9.36 20.83
CA GLU A 28 42.40 -8.21 20.25
C GLU A 28 41.24 -8.71 19.38
N ILE A 29 40.05 -8.14 19.57
CA ILE A 29 38.88 -8.34 18.71
C ILE A 29 38.76 -7.14 17.77
N PHE A 30 38.57 -7.38 16.46
CA PHE A 30 38.47 -6.34 15.45
C PHE A 30 37.55 -6.74 14.29
N GLY A 31 37.00 -5.75 13.59
CA GLY A 31 36.12 -5.98 12.44
C GLY A 31 35.07 -4.87 12.30
N GLU A 32 34.54 -4.69 11.09
CA GLU A 32 33.49 -3.69 10.83
C GLU A 32 32.11 -4.13 11.38
N THR A 33 31.94 -5.43 11.59
CA THR A 33 30.71 -6.09 12.03
C THR A 33 30.51 -6.10 13.56
N LEU A 34 31.40 -5.44 14.31
CA LEU A 34 31.33 -5.42 15.78
C LEU A 34 30.14 -4.59 16.31
N THR A 35 29.51 -3.78 15.47
CA THR A 35 28.37 -2.94 15.85
C THR A 35 27.04 -3.39 15.24
N GLY A 36 27.08 -4.21 14.19
CA GLY A 36 25.90 -4.57 13.41
C GLY A 36 26.02 -5.90 12.66
N ALA A 37 24.89 -6.58 12.54
CA ALA A 37 24.73 -7.80 11.74
C ALA A 37 23.36 -7.81 11.05
N VAL A 38 23.20 -8.64 10.02
CA VAL A 38 21.94 -8.78 9.28
C VAL A 38 21.38 -10.18 9.52
N GLN A 39 20.09 -10.28 9.83
CA GLN A 39 19.43 -11.58 10.04
C GLN A 39 19.62 -12.48 8.81
N ARG A 40 19.93 -13.76 9.04
CA ARG A 40 20.18 -14.79 8.02
C ARG A 40 21.39 -14.54 7.12
N GLU A 41 22.17 -13.49 7.34
CA GLU A 41 23.43 -13.26 6.64
C GLU A 41 24.62 -13.64 7.51
N ARG A 42 25.61 -14.28 6.90
CA ARG A 42 26.85 -14.64 7.59
C ARG A 42 27.58 -13.37 7.99
N THR A 43 27.74 -13.19 9.30
CA THR A 43 28.49 -12.09 9.90
C THR A 43 29.80 -12.64 10.43
N ALA A 44 30.92 -11.92 10.24
CA ALA A 44 32.22 -12.37 10.68
C ALA A 44 33.07 -11.22 11.25
N PHE A 45 33.88 -11.52 12.26
CA PHE A 45 34.87 -10.61 12.85
C PHE A 45 36.19 -11.35 13.14
N GLY A 46 37.27 -10.60 13.31
CA GLY A 46 38.61 -11.12 13.56
C GLY A 46 38.99 -11.12 15.03
N VAL A 47 39.75 -12.14 15.44
CA VAL A 47 40.41 -12.24 16.74
C VAL A 47 41.91 -12.49 16.52
N ARG A 48 42.76 -11.60 17.00
CA ARG A 48 44.22 -11.79 17.02
C ARG A 48 44.65 -12.35 18.36
N VAL A 49 45.40 -13.44 18.32
CA VAL A 49 45.92 -14.12 19.52
C VAL A 49 47.40 -13.83 19.72
N PHE A 50 47.76 -13.46 20.94
CA PHE A 50 49.13 -13.16 21.36
C PHE A 50 49.56 -14.02 22.54
N ASP A 51 50.85 -14.26 22.68
CA ASP A 51 51.44 -14.90 23.85
C ASP A 51 51.62 -13.91 25.02
N THR A 52 52.03 -14.42 26.19
CA THR A 52 52.31 -13.60 27.40
C THR A 52 53.32 -12.47 27.19
N PHE A 53 54.11 -12.51 26.12
CA PHE A 53 55.09 -11.47 25.78
C PHE A 53 54.60 -10.53 24.67
N GLY A 54 53.43 -10.77 24.08
CA GLY A 54 52.85 -9.97 23.01
C GLY A 54 53.32 -10.39 21.62
N ASN A 55 53.96 -11.56 21.51
CA ASN A 55 54.29 -12.13 20.21
C ASN A 55 53.04 -12.74 19.59
N SER A 56 52.97 -12.68 18.27
CA SER A 56 51.93 -13.30 17.45
C SER A 56 51.87 -14.82 17.69
N TYR A 57 50.74 -15.33 18.19
CA TYR A 57 50.58 -16.75 18.50
C TYR A 57 50.03 -17.52 17.29
N ALA A 58 50.94 -18.06 16.48
CA ALA A 58 50.61 -18.75 15.23
C ALA A 58 50.44 -20.28 15.37
N GLN A 59 50.85 -20.86 16.50
CA GLN A 59 50.85 -22.31 16.68
C GLN A 59 49.43 -22.82 16.97
N GLY A 60 49.10 -24.02 16.48
CA GLY A 60 47.83 -24.67 16.81
C GLY A 60 47.75 -24.98 18.31
N GLY A 61 46.55 -25.28 18.82
CA GLY A 61 46.34 -25.59 20.25
C GLY A 61 45.55 -24.54 21.03
N VAL A 62 45.18 -23.44 20.36
CA VAL A 62 44.20 -22.46 20.87
C VAL A 62 42.82 -22.82 20.35
N GLU A 63 41.87 -22.96 21.25
CA GLU A 63 40.44 -23.03 20.94
C GLU A 63 39.80 -21.70 21.39
N LEU A 64 39.14 -21.02 20.46
CA LEU A 64 38.31 -19.86 20.77
C LEU A 64 36.87 -20.33 20.98
N VAL A 65 36.30 -19.95 22.11
CA VAL A 65 34.89 -20.19 22.43
C VAL A 65 34.17 -18.85 22.41
N VAL A 66 33.00 -18.80 21.79
CA VAL A 66 32.23 -17.56 21.64
C VAL A 66 30.86 -17.79 22.25
N ASP A 67 30.49 -16.93 23.19
CA ASP A 67 29.19 -16.93 23.85
C ASP A 67 28.34 -15.80 23.25
N TYR A 68 27.10 -16.14 22.89
CA TYR A 68 26.11 -15.22 22.34
C TYR A 68 24.96 -15.07 23.33
N THR A 69 24.89 -13.94 24.03
CA THR A 69 23.81 -13.67 24.98
C THR A 69 22.90 -12.56 24.47
N GLN A 70 21.59 -12.75 24.54
CA GLN A 70 20.63 -11.72 24.15
C GLN A 70 20.60 -10.55 25.14
N VAL A 71 20.46 -9.31 24.64
CA VAL A 71 20.26 -8.12 25.48
C VAL A 71 18.81 -7.64 25.41
N GLY A 72 18.15 -7.52 26.57
CA GLY A 72 16.98 -6.65 26.76
C GLY A 72 15.62 -7.12 26.22
N VAL A 73 15.40 -8.42 25.94
CA VAL A 73 14.07 -8.92 25.56
C VAL A 73 13.73 -10.25 26.25
N ASP A 74 12.55 -10.33 26.85
CA ASP A 74 12.00 -11.53 27.52
C ASP A 74 11.32 -12.50 26.52
N SER A 75 11.93 -12.72 25.35
CA SER A 75 11.40 -13.66 24.35
C SER A 75 12.09 -15.02 24.49
N LEU A 76 11.37 -16.01 25.02
CA LEU A 76 11.88 -17.38 25.15
C LEU A 76 12.28 -17.98 23.79
N ASP A 77 11.51 -17.69 22.74
CA ASP A 77 11.78 -18.20 21.39
C ASP A 77 13.09 -17.64 20.82
N LEU A 78 13.38 -16.35 21.09
CA LEU A 78 14.63 -15.72 20.64
C LEU A 78 15.84 -16.24 21.44
N GLN A 79 15.67 -16.44 22.75
CA GLN A 79 16.71 -17.05 23.58
C GLN A 79 17.05 -18.46 23.10
N GLN A 80 16.04 -19.29 22.78
CA GLN A 80 16.25 -20.62 22.22
C GLN A 80 16.90 -20.57 20.83
N ALA A 81 16.49 -19.62 19.99
CA ALA A 81 17.08 -19.45 18.66
C ALA A 81 18.57 -19.04 18.73
N ILE A 82 18.93 -18.10 19.62
CA ILE A 82 20.31 -17.67 19.83
C ILE A 82 21.14 -18.82 20.40
N ALA A 83 20.64 -19.54 21.41
CA ALA A 83 21.32 -20.72 21.96
C ALA A 83 21.53 -21.82 20.89
N SER A 84 20.65 -21.91 19.89
CA SER A 84 20.81 -22.85 18.78
C SER A 84 21.83 -22.42 17.73
N MET A 85 22.19 -21.12 17.65
CA MET A 85 23.23 -20.63 16.74
C MET A 85 24.58 -21.26 17.04
N GLU A 86 24.92 -21.38 18.33
CA GLU A 86 26.17 -21.97 18.83
C GLU A 86 26.41 -23.38 18.27
N LEU A 87 25.34 -24.09 17.88
CA LEU A 87 25.39 -25.49 17.53
C LEU A 87 25.43 -25.77 16.02
N ARG A 88 25.05 -24.82 15.15
CA ARG A 88 24.83 -25.12 13.72
C ARG A 88 25.46 -24.16 12.74
N ASP A 89 25.48 -22.86 13.05
CA ASP A 89 25.78 -21.82 12.06
C ASP A 89 26.84 -20.81 12.54
N SER A 90 27.54 -21.12 13.64
CA SER A 90 28.73 -20.40 14.09
C SER A 90 29.99 -21.25 13.97
N GLY A 91 31.13 -20.60 13.74
CA GLY A 91 32.41 -21.29 13.68
C GLY A 91 33.60 -20.36 13.80
N VAL A 92 34.76 -20.98 14.03
CA VAL A 92 36.05 -20.29 14.09
C VAL A 92 36.95 -20.89 13.01
N THR A 93 37.34 -20.07 12.05
CA THR A 93 38.29 -20.47 10.99
C THR A 93 39.57 -19.66 11.13
N LYS A 94 40.71 -20.34 11.15
CA LYS A 94 42.01 -19.65 11.11
C LYS A 94 42.20 -19.01 9.74
N SER A 95 42.26 -17.68 9.68
CA SER A 95 42.41 -16.94 8.43
C SER A 95 43.87 -16.73 8.04
N ASP A 96 44.74 -16.40 9.00
CA ASP A 96 46.17 -16.10 8.80
C ASP A 96 47.05 -16.41 10.04
N PHE A 97 48.33 -16.00 10.03
CA PHE A 97 49.40 -16.34 11.00
C PHE A 97 49.15 -16.04 12.49
N ASN A 98 48.00 -15.50 12.87
CA ASN A 98 47.53 -15.33 14.26
C ASN A 98 46.07 -14.87 14.36
N THR A 99 45.39 -14.83 13.22
CA THR A 99 44.05 -14.27 13.12
C THR A 99 43.08 -15.41 12.93
N TYR A 100 42.07 -15.40 13.77
CA TYR A 100 40.92 -16.28 13.71
C TYR A 100 39.74 -15.45 13.24
N GLU A 101 39.08 -15.89 12.18
CA GLU A 101 37.79 -15.38 11.79
C GLU A 101 36.73 -16.14 12.57
N VAL A 102 36.01 -15.41 13.43
CA VAL A 102 34.79 -15.89 14.06
C VAL A 102 33.63 -15.51 13.16
N PHE A 103 32.78 -16.45 12.78
CA PHE A 103 31.59 -16.18 12.00
C PHE A 103 30.34 -16.80 12.64
N PHE A 104 29.19 -16.20 12.38
CA PHE A 104 27.88 -16.70 12.77
C PHE A 104 26.79 -16.17 11.84
N THR A 105 25.63 -16.84 11.80
CA THR A 105 24.44 -16.37 11.05
C THR A 105 23.34 -16.04 12.06
N PRO A 106 22.97 -14.77 12.28
CA PRO A 106 21.92 -14.41 13.23
C PRO A 106 20.56 -15.00 12.81
N PRO A 107 19.75 -15.55 13.73
CA PRO A 107 18.43 -16.07 13.43
C PRO A 107 17.49 -14.96 12.98
N SER A 108 16.46 -15.34 12.22
CA SER A 108 15.43 -14.39 11.84
C SER A 108 14.46 -14.16 12.99
N PHE A 109 14.10 -12.89 13.20
CA PHE A 109 13.18 -12.48 14.24
C PHE A 109 12.37 -11.26 13.80
N GLU A 110 11.13 -11.14 14.27
CA GLU A 110 10.19 -10.07 13.86
C GLU A 110 10.57 -8.66 14.36
N ARG A 111 11.69 -8.51 15.06
CA ARG A 111 12.14 -7.24 15.64
C ARG A 111 13.65 -7.15 15.59
N LEU A 112 14.16 -5.92 15.58
CA LEU A 112 15.55 -5.65 15.90
C LEU A 112 15.87 -6.23 17.28
N TYR A 113 17.01 -6.90 17.40
CA TYR A 113 17.49 -7.43 18.67
C TYR A 113 19.00 -7.22 18.80
N GLN A 114 19.49 -7.29 20.03
CA GLN A 114 20.89 -7.10 20.34
C GLN A 114 21.51 -8.42 20.83
N ILE A 115 22.69 -8.74 20.32
CA ILE A 115 23.49 -9.88 20.78
C ILE A 115 24.74 -9.31 21.48
N HIS A 116 24.93 -9.69 22.74
CA HIS A 116 26.18 -9.54 23.46
C HIS A 116 27.10 -10.69 23.09
N VAL A 117 28.31 -10.36 22.62
CA VAL A 117 29.30 -11.34 22.20
C VAL A 117 30.49 -11.27 23.15
N GLN A 118 30.84 -12.43 23.72
CA GLN A 118 32.02 -12.60 24.53
C GLN A 118 32.89 -13.72 23.97
N VAL A 119 34.17 -13.41 23.71
CA VAL A 119 35.15 -14.38 23.22
C VAL A 119 36.00 -14.86 24.39
N PHE A 120 36.24 -16.15 24.45
CA PHE A 120 37.09 -16.80 25.43
C PHE A 120 38.22 -17.55 24.74
N LEU A 121 39.40 -17.48 25.34
CA LEU A 121 40.52 -18.35 25.04
C LEU A 121 40.43 -19.57 25.95
N ARG A 122 40.36 -20.78 25.37
CA ARG A 122 40.41 -22.03 26.14
C ARG A 122 41.84 -22.53 26.26
N ASP A 123 42.29 -22.69 27.50
CA ASP A 123 43.46 -23.50 27.81
C ASP A 123 43.05 -24.97 27.72
N THR A 124 43.52 -25.67 26.69
CA THR A 124 43.16 -27.08 26.46
C THR A 124 43.77 -28.04 27.48
N ALA A 125 44.84 -27.65 28.17
CA ALA A 125 45.47 -28.46 29.21
C ALA A 125 44.73 -28.32 30.55
N ALA A 126 44.28 -27.10 30.88
CA ALA A 126 43.59 -26.81 32.13
C ALA A 126 42.05 -26.86 32.04
N ASP A 127 41.49 -26.88 30.82
CA ASP A 127 40.06 -26.71 30.52
C ASP A 127 39.46 -25.44 31.16
N VAL A 128 40.22 -24.34 31.10
CA VAL A 128 39.82 -23.03 31.65
C VAL A 128 39.53 -22.06 30.52
N LEU A 129 38.37 -21.39 30.58
CA LEU A 129 37.99 -20.31 29.67
C LEU A 129 38.39 -18.96 30.27
N THR A 130 39.26 -18.23 29.56
CA THR A 130 39.67 -16.87 29.96
C THR A 130 39.11 -15.85 28.97
N PRO A 131 38.38 -14.82 29.41
CA PRO A 131 37.76 -13.86 28.50
C PRO A 131 38.82 -13.00 27.81
N VAL A 132 38.66 -12.84 26.50
CA VAL A 132 39.42 -11.87 25.69
C VAL A 132 38.83 -10.48 25.94
N PRO A 133 39.66 -9.44 26.22
CA PRO A 133 39.18 -8.07 26.36
C PRO A 133 38.46 -7.57 25.09
N GLY A 134 37.38 -6.80 25.29
CA GLY A 134 36.63 -6.19 24.19
C GLY A 134 35.28 -6.86 23.89
N ASN A 135 34.50 -7.20 24.91
CA ASN A 135 33.11 -7.60 24.69
C ASN A 135 32.34 -6.47 23.97
N PHE A 136 31.38 -6.86 23.14
CA PHE A 136 30.62 -5.90 22.36
C PHE A 136 29.15 -6.34 22.24
N THR A 137 28.29 -5.37 21.98
CA THR A 137 26.88 -5.59 21.70
C THR A 137 26.63 -5.19 20.26
N LEU A 138 26.22 -6.14 19.43
CA LEU A 138 25.84 -5.89 18.05
C LEU A 138 24.33 -5.78 17.92
N THR A 139 23.87 -4.86 17.06
CA THR A 139 22.45 -4.77 16.69
C THR A 139 22.21 -5.62 15.46
N VAL A 140 21.28 -6.58 15.55
CA VAL A 140 20.88 -7.41 14.41
C VAL A 140 19.71 -6.73 13.70
N PHE A 141 19.98 -6.28 12.48
CA PHE A 141 19.01 -5.70 11.56
C PHE A 141 18.21 -6.79 10.86
N GLY A 142 16.96 -6.49 10.47
CA GLY A 142 16.21 -7.36 9.56
C GLY A 142 17.05 -7.66 8.31
N ALA A 143 16.82 -8.80 7.67
CA ALA A 143 17.53 -9.12 6.44
C ALA A 143 17.38 -7.91 5.49
N SER A 144 18.50 -7.27 5.10
CA SER A 144 18.50 -6.09 4.23
C SER A 144 18.17 -6.50 2.79
N GLY A 145 17.04 -7.19 2.61
CA GLY A 145 16.39 -7.30 1.34
C GLY A 145 15.62 -6.00 1.15
N GLY A 146 15.81 -5.36 0.00
CA GLY A 146 14.90 -4.32 -0.43
C GLY A 146 13.44 -4.79 -0.35
N ALA A 147 12.52 -3.86 -0.56
CA ALA A 147 11.09 -4.16 -0.55
C ALA A 147 10.75 -5.41 -1.39
N ASN A 148 10.10 -6.36 -0.74
CA ASN A 148 9.63 -7.61 -1.32
C ASN A 148 8.12 -7.51 -1.56
N ALA A 149 7.68 -7.75 -2.80
CA ALA A 149 6.29 -7.59 -3.17
C ALA A 149 5.36 -8.59 -2.46
N GLN A 150 5.80 -9.84 -2.26
CA GLN A 150 5.00 -10.91 -1.65
C GLN A 150 4.66 -10.64 -0.18
N THR A 151 5.55 -9.97 0.54
CA THR A 151 5.37 -9.65 1.96
C THR A 151 4.77 -8.26 2.18
N SER A 152 4.84 -7.39 1.19
CA SER A 152 4.26 -6.04 1.22
C SER A 152 2.74 -6.07 1.35
N ILE A 153 2.18 -5.07 2.01
CA ILE A 153 0.76 -5.05 2.37
C ILE A 153 0.08 -3.76 1.95
N ILE A 154 -1.23 -3.84 1.74
CA ILE A 154 -2.09 -2.69 1.50
C ILE A 154 -2.65 -2.21 2.84
N VAL A 155 -2.56 -0.90 3.08
CA VAL A 155 -3.04 -0.24 4.30
C VAL A 155 -4.02 0.88 3.94
N GLY A 156 -4.97 1.14 4.84
CA GLY A 156 -5.87 2.28 4.74
C GLY A 156 -5.14 3.60 4.97
N ALA A 157 -5.83 4.72 4.75
CA ALA A 157 -5.30 6.05 5.04
C ALA A 157 -4.93 6.26 6.52
N ASP A 158 -5.59 5.53 7.41
CA ASP A 158 -5.30 5.49 8.86
C ASP A 158 -4.10 4.59 9.21
N GLY A 159 -3.47 3.95 8.22
CA GLY A 159 -2.39 2.98 8.42
C GLY A 159 -2.85 1.63 8.95
N VAL A 160 -4.17 1.40 9.07
CA VAL A 160 -4.70 0.11 9.51
C VAL A 160 -4.65 -0.86 8.33
N LYS A 161 -4.18 -2.09 8.60
CA LYS A 161 -4.16 -3.17 7.62
C LYS A 161 -5.59 -3.43 7.14
N LEU A 162 -5.80 -3.40 5.83
CA LEU A 162 -7.13 -3.68 5.25
C LEU A 162 -7.50 -5.18 5.30
N ALA A 163 -6.56 -6.06 5.67
CA ALA A 163 -6.77 -7.50 5.73
C ALA A 163 -7.54 -7.93 6.98
N GLY A 164 -8.63 -8.70 6.80
CA GLY A 164 -9.36 -9.38 7.88
C GLY A 164 -10.87 -9.20 7.88
N LYS A 165 -11.43 -8.41 6.95
CA LYS A 165 -12.88 -8.30 6.80
C LYS A 165 -13.32 -8.71 5.39
N PRO A 166 -13.79 -9.95 5.17
CA PRO A 166 -14.32 -10.37 3.87
C PRO A 166 -15.53 -9.54 3.37
N ALA A 167 -16.11 -8.67 4.22
CA ALA A 167 -17.19 -7.74 3.89
C ALA A 167 -16.74 -6.28 3.65
N VAL A 168 -15.45 -5.93 3.82
CA VAL A 168 -14.94 -4.55 3.66
C VAL A 168 -13.88 -4.46 2.56
N ASN A 169 -13.86 -5.45 1.66
CA ASN A 169 -12.96 -5.50 0.51
C ASN A 169 -13.40 -4.57 -0.65
N GLU A 170 -14.37 -3.69 -0.41
CA GLU A 170 -14.85 -2.72 -1.38
C GLU A 170 -14.53 -1.33 -0.83
N ILE A 171 -13.50 -0.70 -1.42
CA ILE A 171 -13.29 0.73 -1.24
C ILE A 171 -14.38 1.40 -2.06
N SER A 172 -15.26 2.16 -1.41
CA SER A 172 -16.28 2.93 -2.10
C SER A 172 -15.78 4.35 -2.36
N ALA A 173 -15.99 4.85 -3.57
CA ALA A 173 -15.74 6.24 -3.94
C ALA A 173 -16.87 6.76 -4.83
N HIS A 174 -16.93 8.07 -5.06
CA HIS A 174 -17.83 8.65 -6.05
C HIS A 174 -17.07 9.01 -7.33
N ALA A 175 -17.77 9.00 -8.46
CA ALA A 175 -17.20 9.39 -9.74
C ALA A 175 -16.67 10.84 -9.66
N GLY A 176 -15.43 11.03 -10.10
CA GLY A 176 -14.71 12.30 -10.00
C GLY A 176 -13.83 12.44 -8.75
N ASP A 177 -14.09 11.66 -7.69
CA ASP A 177 -13.24 11.66 -6.49
C ASP A 177 -11.89 10.99 -6.77
N SER A 178 -10.86 11.47 -6.06
CA SER A 178 -9.57 10.78 -6.02
C SER A 178 -9.63 9.64 -5.02
N VAL A 179 -9.37 8.42 -5.49
CA VAL A 179 -9.19 7.24 -4.66
C VAL A 179 -7.70 7.09 -4.39
N THR A 180 -7.31 7.02 -3.12
CA THR A 180 -5.91 6.80 -2.72
C THR A 180 -5.80 5.53 -1.90
N ILE A 181 -4.89 4.65 -2.31
CA ILE A 181 -4.57 3.40 -1.64
C ILE A 181 -3.10 3.44 -1.25
N PHE A 182 -2.78 2.97 -0.05
CA PHE A 182 -1.42 2.96 0.44
C PHE A 182 -0.84 1.55 0.41
N VAL A 183 0.36 1.43 -0.13
CA VAL A 183 1.18 0.21 -0.08
C VAL A 183 2.29 0.43 0.93
N GLN A 184 2.33 -0.36 1.99
CA GLN A 184 3.46 -0.41 2.90
C GLN A 184 4.42 -1.50 2.43
N ALA A 185 5.60 -1.07 2.01
CA ALA A 185 6.63 -2.00 1.59
C ALA A 185 7.20 -2.76 2.79
N ARG A 186 7.45 -4.05 2.58
CA ARG A 186 8.05 -4.93 3.59
C ARG A 186 9.21 -5.70 3.00
N ASP A 187 10.19 -6.04 3.82
CA ASP A 187 11.30 -6.89 3.41
C ASP A 187 10.86 -8.36 3.25
N VAL A 188 11.77 -9.24 2.85
CA VAL A 188 11.51 -10.70 2.68
C VAL A 188 11.04 -11.41 3.96
N THR A 189 11.19 -10.78 5.13
CA THR A 189 10.74 -11.32 6.43
C THR A 189 9.37 -10.76 6.85
N GLY A 190 8.86 -9.77 6.11
CA GLY A 190 7.61 -9.11 6.41
C GLY A 190 7.74 -7.91 7.33
N LEU A 191 8.96 -7.41 7.61
CA LEU A 191 9.15 -6.18 8.38
C LEU A 191 8.97 -4.96 7.50
N ALA A 192 8.36 -3.92 8.04
CA ALA A 192 8.14 -2.69 7.28
C ALA A 192 9.48 -1.97 7.08
N THR A 193 9.77 -1.60 5.83
CA THR A 193 11.04 -0.96 5.45
C THR A 193 11.19 0.46 5.99
N ASP A 194 10.12 1.03 6.56
CA ASP A 194 10.10 2.34 7.22
C ASP A 194 10.76 2.36 8.61
N THR A 195 10.98 1.18 9.21
CA THR A 195 11.62 1.04 10.51
C THR A 195 13.15 1.05 10.45
N ASP A 196 13.71 0.86 9.25
CA ASP A 196 15.15 0.82 9.04
C ASP A 196 15.62 2.08 8.30
N ALA A 197 16.28 2.98 9.02
CA ALA A 197 16.85 4.21 8.46
C ALA A 197 17.95 3.94 7.40
N THR A 198 18.40 2.70 7.26
CA THR A 198 19.39 2.27 6.27
C THR A 198 18.78 1.61 5.04
N ALA A 199 17.48 1.31 5.05
CA ALA A 199 16.80 0.78 3.88
C ALA A 199 16.86 1.78 2.73
N ALA A 200 17.20 1.30 1.52
CA ALA A 200 17.13 2.13 0.32
C ALA A 200 15.72 2.74 0.22
N PRO A 201 15.60 4.06 -0.01
CA PRO A 201 14.31 4.69 -0.10
C PRO A 201 13.50 4.02 -1.20
N LEU A 202 12.24 3.69 -0.92
CA LEU A 202 11.32 3.27 -1.97
C LEU A 202 11.30 4.35 -3.05
N THR A 203 11.46 3.94 -4.30
CA THR A 203 11.20 4.80 -5.44
C THR A 203 9.82 4.44 -6.01
N PRO A 204 9.10 5.38 -6.64
CA PRO A 204 7.87 5.06 -7.37
C PRO A 204 8.06 3.96 -8.42
N GLU A 205 9.28 3.77 -8.93
CA GLU A 205 9.64 2.79 -9.95
C GLU A 205 9.55 1.33 -9.44
N TRP A 206 9.63 1.12 -8.11
CA TRP A 206 9.51 -0.21 -7.51
C TRP A 206 8.09 -0.78 -7.61
N LEU A 207 7.07 0.08 -7.69
CA LEU A 207 5.66 -0.30 -7.69
C LEU A 207 5.03 0.05 -9.03
N VAL A 208 4.46 -0.95 -9.68
CA VAL A 208 3.60 -0.74 -10.85
C VAL A 208 2.17 -1.06 -10.45
N ALA A 209 1.24 -0.23 -10.88
CA ALA A 209 -0.18 -0.40 -10.62
C ALA A 209 -1.00 -0.16 -11.91
N ASP A 210 -1.87 -1.12 -12.22
CA ASP A 210 -2.90 -0.97 -13.25
C ASP A 210 -4.27 -0.86 -12.59
N VAL A 211 -5.07 0.08 -13.09
CA VAL A 211 -6.49 0.18 -12.76
C VAL A 211 -7.28 -0.26 -13.99
N LEU A 212 -8.10 -1.29 -13.84
CA LEU A 212 -8.88 -1.92 -14.90
C LEU A 212 -10.37 -1.87 -14.56
N PRO A 213 -11.28 -1.54 -15.48
CA PRO A 213 -12.70 -1.63 -15.21
C PRO A 213 -13.13 -3.11 -15.26
N LEU A 214 -14.07 -3.51 -14.39
CA LEU A 214 -14.61 -4.88 -14.42
C LEU A 214 -15.38 -5.15 -15.72
N ALA A 215 -16.00 -4.13 -16.32
CA ALA A 215 -16.62 -4.23 -17.65
C ALA A 215 -15.55 -4.00 -18.75
N THR A 216 -15.43 -4.94 -19.69
CA THR A 216 -14.26 -5.13 -20.57
C THR A 216 -13.97 -4.04 -21.62
N ASP A 217 -14.82 -3.01 -21.77
CA ASP A 217 -14.83 -2.20 -22.99
C ASP A 217 -14.55 -0.69 -22.77
N ALA A 218 -14.02 -0.29 -21.61
CA ALA A 218 -13.76 1.13 -21.32
C ALA A 218 -12.26 1.45 -21.18
N PRO A 219 -11.74 2.47 -21.88
CA PRO A 219 -10.40 2.99 -21.59
C PRO A 219 -10.36 3.55 -20.17
N THR A 220 -9.31 3.22 -19.43
CA THR A 220 -9.09 3.71 -18.07
C THR A 220 -8.44 5.09 -18.09
N ASN A 221 -8.79 5.91 -17.10
CA ASN A 221 -8.05 7.14 -16.83
C ASN A 221 -6.62 6.78 -16.39
N PRO A 222 -5.64 7.69 -16.60
CA PRO A 222 -4.27 7.45 -16.14
C PRO A 222 -4.24 7.27 -14.61
N VAL A 223 -3.49 6.25 -14.17
CA VAL A 223 -3.15 6.01 -12.77
C VAL A 223 -1.94 6.86 -12.42
N SER A 224 -1.96 7.55 -11.29
CA SER A 224 -0.77 8.22 -10.75
C SER A 224 -0.23 7.46 -9.53
N ILE A 225 1.07 7.21 -9.54
CA ILE A 225 1.78 6.59 -8.42
C ILE A 225 2.73 7.64 -7.88
N SER A 226 2.68 7.89 -6.58
CA SER A 226 3.54 8.88 -5.92
C SER A 226 4.05 8.38 -4.58
N LEU A 227 5.22 8.88 -4.19
CA LEU A 227 5.71 8.73 -2.82
C LEU A 227 4.78 9.47 -1.85
N THR A 228 4.63 8.92 -0.65
CA THR A 228 3.96 9.62 0.45
C THR A 228 4.98 10.28 1.35
N ASP A 229 4.51 11.23 2.17
CA ASP A 229 5.33 11.85 3.22
C ASP A 229 5.68 10.87 4.35
N THR A 230 5.06 9.68 4.37
CA THR A 230 5.39 8.62 5.32
C THR A 230 6.46 7.71 4.72
N PRO A 231 7.66 7.59 5.35
CA PRO A 231 8.69 6.66 4.91
C PRO A 231 8.13 5.25 4.70
N GLY A 232 8.65 4.52 3.70
CA GLY A 232 8.26 3.14 3.39
C GLY A 232 6.81 2.93 2.94
N ARG A 233 6.07 4.01 2.61
CA ARG A 233 4.73 3.94 2.03
C ARG A 233 4.64 4.62 0.66
N LEU A 234 4.00 3.92 -0.27
CA LEU A 234 3.67 4.41 -1.60
C LEU A 234 2.16 4.66 -1.68
N ALA A 235 1.77 5.77 -2.31
CA ALA A 235 0.38 6.06 -2.64
C ALA A 235 0.11 5.71 -4.09
N VAL A 236 -0.89 4.86 -4.30
CA VAL A 236 -1.51 4.61 -5.60
C VAL A 236 -2.79 5.43 -5.62
N ALA A 237 -2.81 6.46 -6.46
CA ALA A 237 -3.96 7.34 -6.61
C ALA A 237 -4.54 7.23 -8.03
N PHE A 238 -5.87 7.23 -8.12
CA PHE A 238 -6.56 7.34 -9.39
C PHE A 238 -7.90 8.04 -9.20
N ALA A 239 -8.40 8.65 -10.27
CA ALA A 239 -9.74 9.22 -10.31
C ALA A 239 -10.53 8.56 -11.44
N ALA A 240 -11.69 8.01 -11.12
CA ALA A 240 -12.58 7.38 -12.08
C ALA A 240 -13.79 8.29 -12.31
N THR A 241 -14.15 8.50 -13.58
CA THR A 241 -15.35 9.29 -13.94
C THR A 241 -16.55 8.42 -14.26
N ARG A 242 -16.41 7.10 -14.34
CA ARG A 242 -17.51 6.17 -14.58
C ARG A 242 -17.89 5.43 -13.32
N ALA A 243 -19.18 5.37 -13.02
CA ALA A 243 -19.72 4.61 -11.91
C ALA A 243 -19.76 3.12 -12.26
N GLN A 244 -18.85 2.34 -11.69
CA GLN A 244 -18.73 0.88 -11.88
C GLN A 244 -17.69 0.32 -10.91
N LYS A 245 -17.48 -1.01 -10.94
CA LYS A 245 -16.38 -1.65 -10.22
C LYS A 245 -15.09 -1.60 -11.03
N TYR A 246 -13.99 -1.38 -10.31
CA TYR A 246 -12.63 -1.36 -10.83
C TYR A 246 -11.78 -2.37 -10.07
N TYR A 247 -10.84 -3.01 -10.78
CA TYR A 247 -9.76 -3.80 -10.21
C TYR A 247 -8.47 -3.00 -10.24
N ILE A 248 -7.72 -3.10 -9.17
CA ILE A 248 -6.38 -2.54 -9.09
C ILE A 248 -5.42 -3.69 -8.90
N ARG A 249 -4.55 -3.86 -9.89
CA ARG A 249 -3.47 -4.85 -9.88
C ARG A 249 -2.18 -4.12 -9.55
N MET A 250 -1.46 -4.62 -8.55
CA MET A 250 -0.20 -4.03 -8.13
C MET A 250 0.89 -5.09 -8.13
N TRP A 251 2.05 -4.79 -8.68
CA TRP A 251 3.18 -5.70 -8.68
C TRP A 251 4.50 -4.96 -8.48
N GLY A 252 5.49 -5.68 -7.95
CA GLY A 252 6.84 -5.16 -7.78
C GLY A 252 7.64 -5.09 -9.09
N GLU A 253 8.78 -4.42 -9.04
CA GLU A 253 9.73 -4.34 -10.15
C GLU A 253 10.02 -5.72 -10.77
N GLY A 254 9.94 -5.81 -12.10
CA GLY A 254 10.14 -7.07 -12.84
C GLY A 254 8.87 -7.88 -13.13
N GLY A 255 7.69 -7.44 -12.69
CA GLY A 255 6.41 -7.99 -13.17
C GLY A 255 6.02 -9.37 -12.64
N ALA A 256 6.85 -9.98 -11.78
CA ALA A 256 6.70 -11.38 -11.39
C ALA A 256 5.85 -11.59 -10.13
N GLU A 257 5.68 -10.56 -9.28
CA GLU A 257 5.12 -10.73 -7.94
C GLU A 257 4.02 -9.72 -7.66
N VAL A 258 2.80 -10.20 -7.45
CA VAL A 258 1.65 -9.37 -7.08
C VAL A 258 1.76 -8.99 -5.61
N ILE A 259 1.61 -7.70 -5.34
CA ILE A 259 1.62 -7.15 -3.98
C ILE A 259 0.29 -7.46 -3.30
N GLY A 260 0.33 -7.85 -2.02
CA GLY A 260 -0.88 -8.14 -1.25
C GLY A 260 -1.22 -9.62 -1.14
N GLY A 261 -0.21 -10.51 -1.06
CA GLY A 261 -0.37 -11.95 -0.76
C GLY A 261 -1.12 -12.27 0.56
N ASN A 262 -1.50 -11.25 1.33
CA ASN A 262 -2.34 -11.33 2.53
C ASN A 262 -3.85 -11.11 2.26
N TRP A 263 -4.27 -10.86 1.02
CA TRP A 263 -5.68 -10.75 0.66
C TRP A 263 -6.21 -12.11 0.18
N PRO A 264 -7.31 -12.63 0.76
CA PRO A 264 -7.98 -13.77 0.19
C PRO A 264 -8.50 -13.34 -1.18
N ALA A 265 -7.86 -13.87 -2.23
CA ALA A 265 -8.29 -13.69 -3.59
C ALA A 265 -9.79 -13.99 -3.72
N ARG A 266 -10.58 -13.03 -4.16
CA ARG A 266 -11.90 -13.34 -4.71
C ARG A 266 -11.61 -14.09 -6.01
N ASP A 267 -12.03 -15.35 -6.09
CA ASP A 267 -11.86 -16.21 -7.28
C ASP A 267 -10.42 -16.65 -7.60
N GLY A 268 -9.49 -16.62 -6.64
CA GLY A 268 -8.14 -17.19 -6.80
C GLY A 268 -7.10 -16.29 -7.48
N LEU A 269 -7.45 -15.06 -7.84
CA LEU A 269 -6.53 -14.01 -8.28
C LEU A 269 -5.98 -13.24 -7.07
N ALA A 270 -4.78 -13.60 -6.59
CA ALA A 270 -4.11 -12.88 -5.51
C ALA A 270 -3.72 -11.46 -5.95
N GLY A 271 -3.85 -10.49 -5.04
CA GLY A 271 -3.37 -9.11 -5.20
C GLY A 271 -4.20 -8.20 -6.12
N GLU A 272 -5.51 -8.46 -6.23
CA GLU A 272 -6.46 -7.53 -6.83
C GLU A 272 -7.26 -6.78 -5.74
N VAL A 273 -7.27 -5.44 -5.80
CA VAL A 273 -8.16 -4.61 -4.98
C VAL A 273 -9.39 -4.25 -5.79
N VAL A 274 -10.59 -4.44 -5.23
CA VAL A 274 -11.84 -3.98 -5.84
C VAL A 274 -12.21 -2.62 -5.27
N VAL A 275 -12.41 -1.66 -6.17
CA VAL A 275 -12.95 -0.34 -5.84
C VAL A 275 -14.30 -0.20 -6.52
N GLU A 276 -15.33 0.10 -5.73
CA GLU A 276 -16.67 0.39 -6.23
C GLU A 276 -16.83 1.90 -6.34
N VAL A 277 -16.96 2.39 -7.56
CA VAL A 277 -17.17 3.80 -7.83
C VAL A 277 -18.67 4.00 -8.07
N ALA A 278 -19.33 4.69 -7.16
CA ALA A 278 -20.70 5.14 -7.30
C ALA A 278 -20.77 6.39 -8.22
N PRO A 279 -21.94 6.79 -8.72
CA PRO A 279 -22.12 8.09 -9.37
C PRO A 279 -21.64 9.24 -8.47
N ALA A 280 -21.24 10.37 -9.06
CA ALA A 280 -20.89 11.57 -8.31
C ALA A 280 -22.05 11.97 -7.38
N LEU A 281 -21.79 12.63 -6.25
CA LEU A 281 -22.84 12.89 -5.26
C LEU A 281 -23.99 13.75 -5.79
N GLU A 282 -23.73 14.64 -6.75
CA GLU A 282 -24.70 15.59 -7.27
C GLU A 282 -25.17 15.23 -8.68
N SER A 283 -26.48 15.37 -8.89
CA SER A 283 -27.10 15.31 -10.22
C SER A 283 -26.77 16.59 -10.98
N SER A 284 -26.53 16.49 -12.29
CA SER A 284 -26.18 17.62 -13.13
C SER A 284 -27.30 17.95 -14.13
N PRO A 285 -27.76 19.22 -14.20
CA PRO A 285 -28.74 19.64 -15.20
C PRO A 285 -28.20 19.55 -16.64
N LEU A 286 -26.88 19.50 -16.81
CA LEU A 286 -26.22 19.47 -18.11
C LEU A 286 -26.17 18.08 -18.74
N THR A 287 -26.29 17.04 -17.92
CA THR A 287 -26.21 15.63 -18.37
C THR A 287 -27.53 14.89 -18.16
N ALA A 288 -28.51 15.46 -17.46
CA ALA A 288 -29.83 14.87 -17.31
C ALA A 288 -30.47 14.55 -18.66
N GLU A 289 -31.14 13.40 -18.75
CA GLU A 289 -31.87 12.97 -19.93
C GLU A 289 -33.37 13.23 -19.75
N VAL A 290 -34.04 13.55 -20.85
CA VAL A 290 -35.49 13.80 -20.87
C VAL A 290 -36.08 13.02 -22.04
N ASP A 291 -37.11 12.22 -21.77
CA ASP A 291 -37.87 11.53 -22.81
C ASP A 291 -38.50 12.55 -23.78
N PRO A 292 -38.72 12.20 -25.06
CA PRO A 292 -39.36 13.10 -26.01
C PRO A 292 -40.67 13.68 -25.46
N ILE A 293 -40.78 15.02 -25.49
CA ILE A 293 -41.95 15.74 -25.04
C ILE A 293 -42.89 15.94 -26.24
N GLU A 294 -44.13 15.49 -26.11
CA GLU A 294 -45.16 15.74 -27.12
C GLU A 294 -45.44 17.25 -27.22
N THR A 295 -45.27 17.81 -28.42
CA THR A 295 -45.42 19.25 -28.66
C THR A 295 -46.83 19.63 -29.09
N ARG A 296 -47.68 18.66 -29.43
CA ARG A 296 -49.07 18.88 -29.83
C ARG A 296 -50.01 18.04 -28.98
N VAL A 297 -50.60 18.68 -28.00
CA VAL A 297 -51.36 18.01 -26.95
C VAL A 297 -52.79 18.56 -26.90
N LEU A 298 -53.73 17.74 -26.47
CA LEU A 298 -55.12 18.15 -26.30
C LEU A 298 -55.31 18.83 -24.95
N SER A 299 -56.03 19.94 -24.93
CA SER A 299 -56.36 20.69 -23.72
C SER A 299 -57.24 19.83 -22.80
N GLY A 300 -56.97 19.91 -21.51
CA GLY A 300 -57.63 19.09 -20.48
C GLY A 300 -57.13 17.64 -20.39
N VAL A 301 -56.29 17.17 -21.32
CA VAL A 301 -55.69 15.83 -21.25
C VAL A 301 -54.40 15.88 -20.44
N ARG A 302 -54.26 14.96 -19.48
CA ARG A 302 -53.02 14.79 -18.71
C ARG A 302 -51.93 14.24 -19.61
N GLN A 303 -50.79 14.93 -19.62
CA GLN A 303 -49.57 14.53 -20.30
C GLN A 303 -48.49 14.19 -19.29
N SER A 304 -47.53 13.37 -19.70
CA SER A 304 -46.37 13.04 -18.89
C SER A 304 -45.14 12.76 -19.73
N PHE A 305 -43.97 13.07 -19.18
CA PHE A 305 -42.68 12.66 -19.72
C PHE A 305 -41.75 12.26 -18.58
N ARG A 306 -40.74 11.46 -18.89
CA ARG A 306 -39.73 11.02 -17.92
C ARG A 306 -38.51 11.94 -17.96
N VAL A 307 -37.93 12.16 -16.80
CA VAL A 307 -36.61 12.77 -16.62
C VAL A 307 -35.72 11.75 -15.93
N VAL A 308 -34.50 11.55 -16.40
CA VAL A 308 -33.50 10.66 -15.81
C VAL A 308 -32.32 11.49 -15.34
N SER A 309 -32.04 11.42 -14.05
CA SER A 309 -30.92 12.15 -13.44
C SER A 309 -29.61 11.47 -13.76
N ARG A 310 -28.64 12.29 -14.17
CA ARG A 310 -27.26 11.88 -14.36
C ARG A 310 -26.35 12.80 -13.58
N ASP A 311 -25.21 12.28 -13.16
CA ASP A 311 -24.17 13.09 -12.54
C ASP A 311 -23.40 13.94 -13.56
N VAL A 312 -22.44 14.75 -13.10
CA VAL A 312 -21.61 15.60 -13.98
C VAL A 312 -20.78 14.81 -15.02
N HIS A 313 -20.60 13.51 -14.83
CA HIS A 313 -19.87 12.61 -15.72
C HIS A 313 -20.78 11.75 -16.61
N GLY A 314 -22.10 11.91 -16.50
CA GLY A 314 -23.10 11.17 -17.27
C GLY A 314 -23.48 9.80 -16.69
N ASN A 315 -23.05 9.48 -15.47
CA ASN A 315 -23.47 8.26 -14.80
C ASN A 315 -24.92 8.38 -14.37
N LEU A 316 -25.67 7.27 -14.46
CA LEU A 316 -27.04 7.21 -13.95
C LEU A 316 -27.01 7.41 -12.44
N GLN A 317 -27.76 8.39 -11.95
CA GLN A 317 -27.93 8.59 -10.51
C GLN A 317 -28.87 7.54 -9.94
N GLU A 318 -28.61 7.10 -8.71
CA GLU A 318 -29.55 6.28 -7.95
C GLU A 318 -30.14 7.10 -6.80
N TYR A 319 -31.33 6.73 -6.33
CA TYR A 319 -31.93 7.39 -5.18
C TYR A 319 -31.14 7.07 -3.91
N TYR A 320 -30.60 8.11 -3.29
CA TYR A 320 -29.91 7.99 -2.00
C TYR A 320 -30.77 8.56 -0.87
N PRO A 321 -31.26 7.75 0.09
CA PRO A 321 -32.18 8.20 1.13
C PRO A 321 -31.65 9.38 1.97
N ALA A 322 -30.33 9.46 2.17
CA ALA A 322 -29.73 10.54 2.95
C ALA A 322 -29.70 11.89 2.21
N ARG A 323 -29.72 11.88 0.86
CA ARG A 323 -29.76 13.10 0.03
C ARG A 323 -31.19 13.55 -0.24
N GLY A 324 -32.12 12.59 -0.32
CA GLY A 324 -33.50 12.85 -0.74
C GLY A 324 -33.62 12.98 -2.26
N PRO A 325 -34.82 13.33 -2.78
CA PRO A 325 -35.05 13.48 -4.21
C PRO A 325 -34.38 14.75 -4.78
N ASP A 326 -33.96 14.69 -6.03
CA ASP A 326 -33.50 15.85 -6.77
C ASP A 326 -34.60 16.93 -6.87
N ALA A 327 -34.21 18.19 -6.81
CA ALA A 327 -35.13 19.32 -6.75
C ALA A 327 -35.62 19.76 -8.15
N TYR A 328 -36.11 18.82 -8.96
CA TYR A 328 -36.73 19.17 -10.25
C TYR A 328 -37.96 20.04 -10.06
N VAL A 329 -38.05 21.10 -10.84
CA VAL A 329 -39.21 21.99 -10.98
C VAL A 329 -39.49 22.17 -12.46
N GLY A 330 -40.76 22.09 -12.86
CA GLY A 330 -41.15 22.38 -14.23
C GLY A 330 -42.43 23.21 -14.31
N ALA A 331 -42.55 23.99 -15.36
CA ALA A 331 -43.71 24.84 -15.65
C ALA A 331 -43.94 24.96 -17.16
N LEU A 332 -45.20 25.13 -17.55
CA LEU A 332 -45.59 25.63 -18.86
C LEU A 332 -45.89 27.13 -18.74
N LEU A 333 -45.09 27.96 -19.40
CA LEU A 333 -45.28 29.41 -19.41
C LEU A 333 -46.07 29.83 -20.65
N PRO A 334 -47.16 30.61 -20.53
CA PRO A 334 -47.91 31.06 -21.70
C PRO A 334 -47.06 31.97 -22.59
N VAL A 335 -47.07 31.72 -23.91
CA VAL A 335 -46.39 32.60 -24.87
C VAL A 335 -47.30 33.77 -25.21
N ALA A 336 -46.83 34.99 -24.95
CA ALA A 336 -47.57 36.21 -25.23
C ALA A 336 -48.05 36.26 -26.69
N GLY A 337 -49.31 36.66 -26.89
CA GLY A 337 -49.94 36.74 -28.22
C GLY A 337 -50.55 35.42 -28.73
N PHE A 338 -50.29 34.28 -28.07
CA PHE A 338 -50.91 33.00 -28.44
C PHE A 338 -52.01 32.56 -27.48
N CYS A 339 -52.16 33.23 -26.33
CA CYS A 339 -53.28 33.08 -25.41
C CYS A 339 -53.32 34.23 -24.40
N GLU A 340 -54.44 34.96 -24.32
CA GLU A 340 -54.58 36.14 -23.45
C GLU A 340 -55.03 35.79 -22.02
N GLU A 341 -55.63 34.62 -21.82
CA GLU A 341 -56.14 34.14 -20.52
C GLU A 341 -55.40 32.89 -20.01
N CYS A 342 -54.24 32.58 -20.57
CA CYS A 342 -53.47 31.43 -20.11
C CYS A 342 -52.65 31.81 -18.89
N GLU A 343 -52.73 30.96 -17.87
CA GLU A 343 -51.89 31.03 -16.68
C GLU A 343 -50.73 30.03 -16.79
N GLU A 344 -49.71 30.22 -15.96
CA GLU A 344 -48.64 29.24 -15.78
C GLU A 344 -49.21 27.91 -15.27
N VAL A 345 -48.79 26.80 -15.90
CA VAL A 345 -49.17 25.45 -15.45
C VAL A 345 -47.96 24.78 -14.82
N ALA A 346 -47.95 24.68 -13.49
CA ALA A 346 -46.92 23.94 -12.76
C ALA A 346 -46.99 22.43 -13.07
N LEU A 347 -45.84 21.81 -13.26
CA LEU A 347 -45.73 20.36 -13.44
C LEU A 347 -45.75 19.67 -12.08
N GLN A 348 -46.48 18.57 -11.98
CA GLN A 348 -46.45 17.66 -10.84
C GLN A 348 -45.29 16.67 -11.05
N ARG A 349 -44.40 16.59 -10.06
CA ARG A 349 -43.27 15.66 -10.06
C ARG A 349 -43.58 14.43 -9.23
N GLU A 350 -43.31 13.26 -9.77
CA GLU A 350 -43.31 11.97 -9.06
C GLU A 350 -41.90 11.35 -9.14
N ASP A 351 -41.34 10.99 -7.98
CA ASP A 351 -40.00 10.37 -7.87
C ASP A 351 -40.14 8.84 -7.80
N ASN A 352 -39.53 8.14 -8.76
CA ASN A 352 -39.58 6.68 -8.84
C ASN A 352 -38.55 6.00 -7.92
N ARG A 353 -37.68 6.76 -7.25
CA ARG A 353 -36.59 6.27 -6.38
C ARG A 353 -35.58 5.37 -7.09
N ASP A 354 -35.37 5.58 -8.38
CA ASP A 354 -34.38 4.90 -9.22
C ASP A 354 -33.52 5.90 -10.01
N GLY A 355 -33.51 7.17 -9.58
CA GLY A 355 -32.90 8.28 -10.32
C GLY A 355 -33.75 8.81 -11.47
N SER A 356 -34.96 8.29 -11.68
CA SER A 356 -35.90 8.82 -12.65
C SER A 356 -37.14 9.44 -12.02
N TYR A 357 -37.70 10.42 -12.72
CA TYR A 357 -38.83 11.23 -12.31
C TYR A 357 -39.88 11.25 -13.42
N VAL A 358 -41.14 11.22 -13.05
CA VAL A 358 -42.26 11.45 -13.97
C VAL A 358 -42.78 12.87 -13.75
N MET A 359 -42.72 13.68 -14.80
CA MET A 359 -43.26 15.03 -14.80
C MET A 359 -44.63 15.02 -15.48
N ARG A 360 -45.66 15.49 -14.80
CA ARG A 360 -47.05 15.49 -15.28
C ARG A 360 -47.62 16.90 -15.36
N TYR A 361 -48.41 17.17 -16.39
CA TYR A 361 -49.16 18.42 -16.50
C TYR A 361 -50.53 18.22 -17.16
N THR A 362 -51.43 19.15 -16.90
CA THR A 362 -52.74 19.25 -17.57
C THR A 362 -53.02 20.73 -17.78
N ALA A 363 -52.89 21.21 -19.02
CA ALA A 363 -53.31 22.58 -19.35
C ALA A 363 -54.72 22.56 -19.92
N VAL A 364 -55.61 23.38 -19.34
CA VAL A 364 -57.03 23.41 -19.71
C VAL A 364 -57.31 24.42 -20.83
N LYS A 365 -56.53 25.50 -20.89
CA LYS A 365 -56.66 26.56 -21.89
C LYS A 365 -55.88 26.18 -23.15
N MET A 366 -56.44 26.52 -24.30
CA MET A 366 -55.77 26.37 -25.60
C MET A 366 -54.77 27.52 -25.79
N GLY A 367 -53.67 27.24 -26.48
CA GLY A 367 -52.61 28.23 -26.70
C GLY A 367 -51.26 27.58 -26.91
N THR A 368 -50.24 28.42 -27.06
CA THR A 368 -48.84 27.99 -27.11
C THR A 368 -48.18 28.29 -25.77
N TYR A 369 -47.49 27.29 -25.23
CA TYR A 369 -46.76 27.38 -23.97
C TYR A 369 -45.28 27.08 -24.21
N LEU A 370 -44.40 27.72 -23.44
CA LEU A 370 -42.99 27.38 -23.36
C LEU A 370 -42.80 26.36 -22.23
N MET A 371 -42.19 25.22 -22.54
CA MET A 371 -41.81 24.24 -21.54
C MET A 371 -40.52 24.67 -20.85
N GLN A 372 -40.55 24.76 -19.52
CA GLN A 372 -39.36 24.95 -18.71
C GLN A 372 -39.24 23.83 -17.69
N VAL A 373 -38.06 23.21 -17.64
CA VAL A 373 -37.71 22.22 -16.62
C VAL A 373 -36.33 22.60 -16.09
N THR A 374 -36.22 22.64 -14.76
CA THR A 374 -34.99 23.02 -14.06
C THR A 374 -34.66 21.99 -12.99
N LEU A 375 -33.36 21.83 -12.72
CA LEU A 375 -32.82 21.16 -11.53
C LEU A 375 -32.04 22.21 -10.75
N ASP A 376 -32.37 22.40 -9.48
CA ASP A 376 -31.75 23.43 -8.62
C ASP A 376 -31.75 24.84 -9.26
N ARG A 377 -32.86 25.16 -9.97
CA ARG A 377 -33.09 26.42 -10.70
C ARG A 377 -32.22 26.61 -11.95
N ILE A 378 -31.47 25.60 -12.36
CA ILE A 378 -30.69 25.59 -13.60
C ILE A 378 -31.48 24.80 -14.65
N GLY A 379 -31.67 25.37 -15.85
CA GLY A 379 -32.38 24.71 -16.95
C GLY A 379 -31.70 23.43 -17.42
N LEU A 380 -32.49 22.40 -17.74
CA LEU A 380 -31.96 21.14 -18.26
C LEU A 380 -31.47 21.29 -19.69
N ALA A 381 -30.24 20.84 -19.99
CA ALA A 381 -29.68 20.93 -21.34
C ALA A 381 -30.47 20.10 -22.38
N ALA A 382 -31.13 19.03 -21.93
CA ALA A 382 -31.97 18.18 -22.77
C ALA A 382 -33.33 18.80 -23.15
N VAL A 383 -33.74 19.91 -22.51
CA VAL A 383 -34.96 20.64 -22.85
C VAL A 383 -34.59 21.94 -23.56
N PRO A 384 -34.85 22.07 -24.87
CA PRO A 384 -34.58 23.31 -25.60
C PRO A 384 -35.25 24.50 -24.92
N THR A 385 -34.53 25.62 -24.82
CA THR A 385 -35.03 26.85 -24.15
C THR A 385 -36.20 27.50 -24.88
N ASP A 386 -36.47 27.08 -26.12
CA ASP A 386 -37.56 27.52 -26.99
C ASP A 386 -38.59 26.41 -27.27
N LEU A 387 -38.58 25.31 -26.50
CA LEU A 387 -39.52 24.20 -26.69
C LEU A 387 -40.97 24.64 -26.46
N GLN A 388 -41.73 24.71 -27.56
CA GLN A 388 -43.14 25.09 -27.53
C GLN A 388 -44.06 23.87 -27.49
N VAL A 389 -45.04 23.92 -26.58
CA VAL A 389 -46.13 22.96 -26.48
C VAL A 389 -47.43 23.65 -26.88
N VAL A 390 -48.04 23.17 -27.95
CA VAL A 390 -49.28 23.71 -28.51
C VAL A 390 -50.47 22.91 -27.99
N MET A 391 -51.28 23.55 -27.15
CA MET A 391 -52.53 23.01 -26.62
C MET A 391 -53.67 23.23 -27.61
N ARG A 392 -54.32 22.15 -28.05
CA ARG A 392 -55.44 22.17 -29.00
C ARG A 392 -56.74 21.78 -28.33
N ALA A 393 -57.87 22.24 -28.87
CA ALA A 393 -59.18 21.76 -28.43
C ALA A 393 -59.25 20.23 -28.46
N GLY A 394 -59.72 19.62 -27.37
CA GLY A 394 -60.14 18.22 -27.39
C GLY A 394 -61.30 18.00 -28.38
N PRO A 395 -61.50 16.77 -28.88
CA PRO A 395 -62.67 16.45 -29.68
C PRO A 395 -63.93 16.81 -28.87
N VAL A 396 -64.77 17.67 -29.45
CA VAL A 396 -66.06 18.02 -28.85
C VAL A 396 -66.96 16.81 -29.02
N PHE A 397 -67.14 16.02 -27.96
CA PHE A 397 -68.20 15.03 -27.96
C PHE A 397 -69.52 15.80 -27.94
N ALA A 398 -70.23 15.82 -29.07
CA ALA A 398 -71.61 16.25 -29.09
C ALA A 398 -72.33 15.43 -28.01
N SER A 399 -72.85 16.09 -26.98
CA SER A 399 -73.68 15.43 -25.99
C SER A 399 -74.77 14.68 -26.75
N ALA A 400 -74.88 13.37 -26.57
CA ALA A 400 -75.99 12.61 -27.13
C ALA A 400 -77.29 13.23 -26.56
N CYS A 401 -77.99 13.97 -27.41
CA CYS A 401 -79.29 14.56 -27.11
C CYS A 401 -80.37 13.49 -27.00
#